data_AF-A0A9D7BCJ3-F1
#
_entry.id   AF-A0A9D7BCJ3-F1
#
_cell.length_a   1.000
_cell.length_b   1.000
_cell.length_c   1.000
_cell.angle_alpha   90.00
_cell.angle_beta   90.00
_cell.angle_gamma   90.00
#
_symmetry.space_group_name_H-M   'P 1'
#
loop_
_entity.id
_entity.type
_entity.pdbx_description
1 polymer ?
#
loop_
_entity_poly.entity_id
_entity_poly.type
_entity_poly.pdbx_seq_one_letter_code
_entity_poly.pdbx_strand_id
1 'polypeptide(L)'
;MATKAELLARLEEIVSHEDVEAAAEAVEVTKEAYESLVASQHQHAGQPDSEAAPADAPAEGATPTAIESAPLHDEEDKRFKQLLDAYNQRVNEIRRRKQKEEAANLAAKLAVMEEMKAMITGEENIGTAFNKLKELQERWKAIGSVPAQAYRELQRDYSHLLDEFFYHIRIYKELRDHDLRKNTGLKQALVSDVQALALMDASSAASVREMEIHPEVPG
;
A
#
# COMPACT_ATOMS: atom_id res chain seq x y z
N MET A 1 36.58 -18.81 27.36
CA MET A 1 36.65 -17.47 26.73
C MET A 1 36.68 -17.72 25.24
N ALA A 2 35.74 -17.18 24.47
CA ALA A 2 35.79 -17.31 23.02
C ALA A 2 36.98 -16.51 22.47
N THR A 3 37.68 -17.05 21.49
CA THR A 3 38.84 -16.38 20.84
C THR A 3 38.38 -15.45 19.71
N LYS A 4 39.24 -14.52 19.28
CA LYS A 4 38.97 -13.64 18.12
C LYS A 4 38.60 -14.46 16.87
N ALA A 5 39.34 -15.54 16.61
CA ALA A 5 39.12 -16.45 15.49
C ALA A 5 37.75 -17.17 15.54
N GLU A 6 37.32 -17.61 16.73
CA GLU A 6 35.99 -18.23 16.91
C GLU A 6 34.85 -17.23 16.68
N LEU A 7 35.00 -15.98 17.14
CA LEU A 7 34.01 -14.93 16.92
C LEU A 7 33.94 -14.50 15.45
N LEU A 8 35.08 -14.48 14.74
CA LEU A 8 35.14 -14.25 13.31
C LEU A 8 34.43 -15.35 12.51
N ALA A 9 34.71 -16.63 12.81
CA ALA A 9 34.06 -17.76 12.16
C ALA A 9 32.54 -17.74 12.39
N ARG A 10 32.12 -17.40 13.61
CA ARG A 10 30.71 -17.23 13.96
C ARG A 10 30.06 -16.08 13.19
N LEU A 11 30.73 -14.93 13.08
CA LEU A 11 30.21 -13.81 12.29
C LEU A 11 30.10 -14.19 10.81
N GLU A 12 31.10 -14.86 10.25
CA GLU A 12 31.08 -15.32 8.86
C GLU A 12 29.92 -16.28 8.58
N GLU A 13 29.67 -17.23 9.49
CA GLU A 13 28.51 -18.13 9.42
C GLU A 13 27.19 -17.34 9.46
N ILE A 14 27.05 -16.39 10.38
CA ILE A 14 25.84 -15.57 10.50
C ILE A 14 25.62 -14.71 9.25
N VAL A 15 26.67 -14.09 8.69
CA VAL A 15 26.58 -13.26 7.49
C VAL A 15 26.27 -14.10 6.24
N SER A 16 26.63 -15.37 6.23
CA SER A 16 26.32 -16.31 5.16
C SER A 16 24.84 -16.71 5.10
N HIS A 17 24.09 -16.57 6.19
CA HIS A 17 22.65 -16.83 6.20
C HIS A 17 21.89 -15.87 5.27
N GLU A 18 20.82 -16.37 4.65
CA GLU A 18 19.96 -15.56 3.78
C GLU A 18 19.05 -14.60 4.55
N ASP A 19 18.66 -14.98 5.77
CA ASP A 19 17.76 -14.19 6.60
C ASP A 19 18.54 -13.16 7.42
N VAL A 20 18.64 -11.97 6.83
CA VAL A 20 19.35 -10.84 7.41
C VAL A 20 18.64 -10.27 8.66
N GLU A 21 17.30 -10.39 8.75
CA GLU A 21 16.54 -9.94 9.92
C GLU A 21 16.77 -10.88 11.11
N ALA A 22 16.72 -12.19 10.90
CA ALA A 22 17.01 -13.18 11.95
C ALA A 22 18.49 -13.12 12.40
N ALA A 23 19.39 -12.74 11.50
CA ALA A 23 20.82 -12.60 11.79
C ALA A 23 21.16 -11.39 12.67
N ALA A 24 20.31 -10.36 12.76
CA ALA A 24 20.65 -9.08 13.38
C ALA A 24 21.05 -9.21 14.86
N GLU A 25 20.26 -9.94 15.66
CA GLU A 25 20.55 -10.18 17.07
C GLU A 25 21.85 -10.97 17.26
N ALA A 26 22.07 -11.98 16.42
CA ALA A 26 23.28 -12.80 16.47
C ALA A 26 24.54 -12.00 16.08
N VAL A 27 24.45 -11.09 15.10
CA VAL A 27 25.53 -10.18 14.72
C VAL A 27 25.84 -9.22 15.86
N GLU A 28 24.83 -8.64 16.51
CA GLU A 28 25.00 -7.69 17.62
C GLU A 28 25.67 -8.35 18.83
N VAL A 29 25.21 -9.54 19.24
CA VAL A 29 25.85 -10.33 20.31
C VAL A 29 27.31 -10.66 19.97
N THR A 30 27.59 -11.04 18.72
CA THR A 30 28.95 -11.38 18.28
C THR A 30 29.85 -10.15 18.26
N LYS A 31 29.30 -8.98 17.89
CA LYS A 31 29.99 -7.69 17.94
C LYS A 31 30.33 -7.26 19.36
N GLU A 32 29.39 -7.31 20.28
CA GLU A 32 29.65 -6.97 21.69
C GLU A 32 30.70 -7.89 22.32
N ALA A 33 30.64 -9.19 22.04
CA ALA A 33 31.64 -10.15 22.49
C ALA A 33 33.03 -9.85 21.92
N TYR A 34 33.12 -9.45 20.65
CA TYR A 34 34.38 -9.07 20.01
C TYR A 34 34.97 -7.78 20.59
N GLU A 35 34.14 -6.74 20.75
CA GLU A 35 34.55 -5.46 21.32
C GLU A 35 35.00 -5.61 22.78
N SER A 36 34.31 -6.44 23.58
CA SER A 36 34.70 -6.77 24.96
C SER A 36 36.05 -7.51 25.02
N LEU A 37 36.27 -8.46 24.11
CA LEU A 37 37.54 -9.18 24.01
C LEU A 37 38.69 -8.25 23.63
N VAL A 38 38.48 -7.38 22.65
CA VAL A 38 39.49 -6.39 22.23
C VAL A 38 39.79 -5.39 23.36
N ALA A 39 38.76 -4.91 24.07
CA ALA A 39 38.93 -4.00 25.20
C ALA A 39 39.74 -4.62 26.35
N SER A 40 39.48 -5.89 26.68
CA SER A 40 40.24 -6.61 27.72
C SER A 40 41.69 -6.87 27.33
N GLN A 41 41.98 -7.14 26.05
CA GLN A 41 43.37 -7.26 25.56
C GLN A 41 44.15 -5.94 25.64
N HIS A 42 43.49 -4.81 25.35
CA HIS A 42 44.12 -3.49 25.45
C HIS A 42 44.36 -3.06 26.91
N GLN A 43 43.50 -3.46 27.86
CA GLN A 43 43.71 -3.20 29.29
C GLN A 43 44.93 -3.95 29.86
N HIS A 44 45.21 -5.16 29.37
CA HIS A 44 46.40 -5.91 29.77
C HIS A 44 47.70 -5.36 29.15
N ALA A 45 47.64 -4.77 27.95
CA ALA A 45 48.81 -4.12 27.31
C ALA A 45 49.19 -2.77 27.94
N GLY A 46 48.28 -2.17 28.73
CA GLY A 46 48.47 -0.88 29.39
C GLY A 46 48.94 -0.94 30.85
N GLN A 47 49.27 -2.11 31.39
CA GLN A 47 49.95 -2.20 32.70
C GLN A 47 51.45 -2.02 32.47
N PRO A 48 52.06 -0.86 32.82
CA PRO A 48 53.51 -0.78 32.87
C PRO A 48 54.01 -1.78 33.89
N ASP A 49 54.99 -2.59 33.49
CA ASP A 49 55.74 -3.49 34.36
C ASP A 49 56.24 -2.72 35.59
N SER A 50 55.52 -2.83 36.70
CA SER A 50 56.01 -2.37 38.00
C SER A 50 56.85 -3.48 38.62
N GLU A 51 58.07 -3.63 38.13
CA GLU A 51 59.11 -4.43 38.79
C GLU A 51 60.33 -3.55 39.12
N ALA A 52 60.57 -3.39 40.43
CA ALA A 52 61.79 -2.94 41.12
C ALA A 52 62.20 -1.42 41.15
N ALA A 53 61.72 -0.70 42.19
CA ALA A 53 62.38 0.25 43.16
C ALA A 53 63.49 1.26 42.74
N PRO A 54 63.79 2.35 43.50
CA PRO A 54 63.32 2.76 44.83
C PRO A 54 62.77 4.22 44.94
N ALA A 55 62.25 4.51 46.12
CA ALA A 55 61.78 5.82 46.56
C ALA A 55 62.86 6.93 46.46
N ASP A 56 62.61 7.95 45.64
CA ASP A 56 62.65 9.37 46.06
C ASP A 56 62.07 10.26 44.93
N ALA A 57 61.57 11.44 45.32
CA ALA A 57 61.10 12.58 44.50
C ALA A 57 59.56 12.80 44.32
N PRO A 58 59.09 14.05 44.44
CA PRO A 58 57.69 14.39 44.70
C PRO A 58 56.82 14.53 43.45
N ALA A 59 55.54 14.32 43.68
CA ALA A 59 54.43 14.36 42.74
C ALA A 59 54.22 15.72 42.09
N GLU A 60 54.21 15.77 40.75
CA GLU A 60 53.52 16.81 39.99
C GLU A 60 52.92 16.23 38.70
N GLY A 61 51.60 16.43 38.53
CA GLY A 61 50.98 16.57 37.22
C GLY A 61 50.62 15.29 36.45
N ALA A 62 49.74 14.46 37.01
CA ALA A 62 49.02 13.47 36.19
C ALA A 62 47.97 14.18 35.31
N THR A 63 48.37 14.60 34.11
CA THR A 63 47.40 14.84 33.03
C THR A 63 46.87 13.48 32.56
N PRO A 64 45.55 13.27 32.48
CA PRO A 64 45.01 12.06 31.90
C PRO A 64 45.30 12.11 30.40
N THR A 65 46.36 11.43 29.98
CA THR A 65 46.66 11.21 28.57
C THR A 65 45.47 10.48 27.98
N ALA A 66 44.77 11.16 27.08
CA ALA A 66 43.73 10.57 26.27
C ALA A 66 44.28 9.27 25.68
N ILE A 67 43.60 8.16 25.95
CA ILE A 67 43.85 6.89 25.29
C ILE A 67 43.38 7.11 23.85
N GLU A 68 44.28 7.68 23.06
CA GLU A 68 44.17 7.76 21.63
C GLU A 68 43.99 6.34 21.13
N SER A 69 42.87 6.15 20.47
CA SER A 69 42.36 4.88 19.97
C SER A 69 43.48 4.11 19.29
N ALA A 70 43.93 3.03 19.93
CA ALA A 70 45.06 2.25 19.44
C ALA A 70 44.81 1.83 17.97
N PRO A 71 45.81 1.97 17.09
CA PRO A 71 45.65 1.73 15.67
C PRO A 71 45.42 0.24 15.43
N LEU A 72 44.31 -0.09 14.76
CA LEU A 72 43.95 -1.45 14.30
C LEU A 72 45.14 -2.12 13.60
N HIS A 73 45.88 -2.98 14.30
CA HIS A 73 47.07 -3.66 13.76
C HIS A 73 46.88 -5.16 13.51
N ASP A 74 45.80 -5.77 13.98
CA ASP A 74 45.53 -7.19 13.69
C ASP A 74 44.72 -7.33 12.39
N GLU A 75 45.18 -8.21 11.50
CA GLU A 75 44.44 -8.63 10.28
C GLU A 75 43.04 -9.18 10.62
N GLU A 76 42.87 -9.71 11.83
CA GLU A 76 41.60 -10.17 12.38
C GLU A 76 40.60 -9.01 12.59
N ASP A 77 41.04 -7.85 13.09
CA ASP A 77 40.18 -6.68 13.28
C ASP A 77 39.71 -6.11 11.92
N LYS A 78 40.57 -6.14 10.91
CA LYS A 78 40.23 -5.72 9.55
C LYS A 78 39.17 -6.65 8.94
N ARG A 79 39.35 -7.97 9.08
CA ARG A 79 38.37 -8.97 8.62
C ARG A 79 37.03 -8.82 9.34
N PHE A 80 37.05 -8.60 10.65
CA PHE A 80 35.84 -8.41 11.45
C PHE A 80 35.04 -7.19 10.94
N LYS A 81 35.72 -6.06 10.73
CA LYS A 81 35.10 -4.86 10.17
C LYS A 81 34.54 -5.07 8.77
N GLN A 82 35.30 -5.73 7.89
CA GLN A 82 34.85 -6.03 6.53
C GLN A 82 33.58 -6.89 6.52
N LEU A 83 33.48 -7.89 7.40
CA LEU A 83 32.29 -8.73 7.53
C LEU A 83 31.08 -7.93 8.04
N LEU A 84 31.27 -7.07 9.05
CA LEU A 84 30.21 -6.18 9.53
C LEU A 84 29.76 -5.17 8.47
N ASP A 85 30.70 -4.59 7.72
CA ASP A 85 30.39 -3.65 6.64
C ASP A 85 29.60 -4.35 5.53
N ALA A 86 30.02 -5.55 5.12
CA ALA A 86 29.29 -6.35 4.13
C ALA A 86 27.87 -6.71 4.60
N TYR A 87 27.72 -7.10 5.87
CA TYR A 87 26.41 -7.35 6.48
C TYR A 87 25.53 -6.10 6.46
N ASN A 88 26.04 -4.96 6.96
CA ASN A 88 25.31 -3.69 6.98
C ASN A 88 24.93 -3.20 5.58
N GLN A 89 25.81 -3.38 4.59
CA GLN A 89 25.49 -3.10 3.18
C GLN A 89 24.30 -3.94 2.72
N ARG A 90 24.31 -5.25 2.98
CA ARG A 90 23.21 -6.16 2.63
C ARG A 90 21.89 -5.79 3.33
N VAL A 91 21.92 -5.47 4.62
CA VAL A 91 20.75 -4.97 5.38
C VAL A 91 20.17 -3.72 4.72
N ASN A 92 21.04 -2.75 4.42
CA ASN A 92 20.64 -1.48 3.82
C ASN A 92 20.06 -1.68 2.41
N GLU A 93 20.62 -2.58 1.61
CA GLU A 93 20.10 -2.92 0.29
C GLU A 93 18.71 -3.55 0.36
N ILE A 94 18.49 -4.52 1.26
CA ILE A 94 17.17 -5.15 1.46
C ILE A 94 16.15 -4.09 1.90
N ARG A 95 16.52 -3.26 2.88
CA ARG A 95 15.67 -2.18 3.37
C ARG A 95 15.32 -1.20 2.26
N ARG A 96 16.30 -0.79 1.44
CA ARG A 96 16.10 0.11 0.30
C ARG A 96 15.22 -0.53 -0.77
N ARG A 97 15.39 -1.83 -1.06
CA ARG A 97 14.55 -2.56 -2.01
C ARG A 97 13.10 -2.60 -1.55
N LYS A 98 12.88 -2.97 -0.28
CA LYS A 98 11.54 -3.01 0.34
C LYS A 98 10.88 -1.64 0.32
N GLN A 99 11.59 -0.58 0.70
CA GLN A 99 11.08 0.80 0.62
C GLN A 99 10.72 1.21 -0.81
N LYS A 100 11.54 0.85 -1.79
CA LYS A 100 11.27 1.14 -3.20
C LYS A 100 10.03 0.39 -3.71
N GLU A 101 9.88 -0.87 -3.33
CA GLU A 101 8.73 -1.71 -3.65
C GLU A 101 7.45 -1.16 -3.01
N GLU A 102 7.47 -0.85 -1.72
CA GLU A 102 6.34 -0.25 -1.00
C GLU A 102 5.95 1.12 -1.61
N ALA A 103 6.92 1.95 -2.00
CA ALA A 103 6.65 3.21 -2.68
C ALA A 103 6.04 3.03 -4.07
N ALA A 104 6.51 2.05 -4.85
CA ALA A 104 5.92 1.71 -6.14
C ALA A 104 4.49 1.17 -5.99
N ASN A 105 4.25 0.32 -4.99
CA ASN A 105 2.92 -0.18 -4.65
C ASN A 105 1.97 0.94 -4.21
N LEU A 106 2.46 1.90 -3.43
CA LEU A 106 1.67 3.08 -3.05
C LEU A 106 1.27 3.89 -4.29
N ALA A 107 2.21 4.18 -5.18
CA ALA A 107 1.92 4.89 -6.43
C ALA A 107 0.90 4.14 -7.31
N ALA A 108 1.03 2.82 -7.42
CA ALA A 108 0.08 1.99 -8.16
C ALA A 108 -1.33 2.01 -7.53
N LYS A 109 -1.44 1.95 -6.20
CA LYS A 109 -2.73 2.05 -5.50
C LYS A 109 -3.37 3.44 -5.67
N LEU A 110 -2.57 4.51 -5.60
CA LEU A 110 -3.04 5.87 -5.89
C LEU A 110 -3.58 5.97 -7.33
N ALA A 111 -2.89 5.40 -8.32
CA ALA A 111 -3.36 5.39 -9.71
C ALA A 111 -4.69 4.67 -9.87
N VAL A 112 -4.89 3.51 -9.21
CA VAL A 112 -6.17 2.79 -9.20
C VAL A 112 -7.29 3.66 -8.61
N MET A 113 -7.03 4.43 -7.56
CA MET A 113 -8.04 5.33 -7.00
C MET A 113 -8.39 6.49 -7.94
N GLU A 114 -7.42 7.06 -8.64
CA GLU A 114 -7.67 8.11 -9.63
C GLU A 114 -8.50 7.58 -10.81
N GLU A 115 -8.20 6.38 -11.29
CA GLU A 115 -9.03 5.70 -12.29
C GLU A 115 -10.46 5.44 -11.79
N MET A 116 -10.62 5.07 -10.50
CA MET A 116 -11.92 4.89 -9.87
C MET A 116 -12.71 6.20 -9.80
N LYS A 117 -12.07 7.32 -9.43
CA LYS A 117 -12.68 8.66 -9.43
C LYS A 117 -13.15 9.09 -10.82
N ALA A 118 -12.30 8.88 -11.83
CA ALA A 118 -12.64 9.21 -13.22
C ALA A 118 -13.83 8.37 -13.71
N MET A 119 -13.90 7.10 -13.33
CA MET A 119 -15.03 6.23 -13.66
C MET A 119 -16.33 6.69 -12.96
N ILE A 120 -16.29 7.06 -11.68
CA ILE A 120 -17.47 7.54 -10.93
C ILE A 120 -18.09 8.78 -11.59
N THR A 121 -17.25 9.69 -12.10
CA THR A 121 -17.69 10.96 -12.67
C THR A 121 -18.04 10.88 -14.16
N GLY A 122 -17.45 9.94 -14.92
CA GLY A 122 -17.53 9.93 -16.38
C GLY A 122 -18.31 8.77 -17.01
N GLU A 123 -18.65 7.70 -16.29
CA GLU A 123 -19.30 6.53 -16.88
C GLU A 123 -20.83 6.54 -16.66
N GLU A 124 -21.58 6.84 -17.73
CA GLU A 124 -23.05 6.88 -17.68
C GLU A 124 -23.69 5.49 -17.78
N ASN A 125 -22.96 4.50 -18.30
CA ASN A 125 -23.45 3.14 -18.43
C ASN A 125 -23.11 2.31 -17.18
N ILE A 126 -24.15 1.98 -16.43
CA ILE A 126 -24.06 1.21 -15.19
C ILE A 126 -23.32 -0.13 -15.41
N GLY A 127 -23.60 -0.82 -16.51
CA GLY A 127 -23.01 -2.14 -16.78
C GLY A 127 -21.49 -2.09 -17.01
N THR A 128 -21.03 -1.12 -17.79
CA THR A 128 -19.59 -0.89 -18.03
C THR A 128 -18.89 -0.40 -16.76
N ALA A 129 -19.56 0.45 -15.97
CA ALA A 129 -19.06 0.95 -14.69
C ALA A 129 -18.79 -0.20 -13.70
N PHE A 130 -19.71 -1.17 -13.59
CA PHE A 130 -19.51 -2.34 -12.71
C PHE A 130 -18.34 -3.24 -13.15
N ASN A 131 -18.19 -3.46 -14.45
CA ASN A 131 -17.07 -4.26 -14.97
C ASN A 131 -15.73 -3.59 -14.69
N LYS A 132 -15.62 -2.28 -14.98
CA LYS A 132 -14.43 -1.48 -14.67
C LYS A 132 -14.12 -1.46 -13.18
N LEU A 133 -15.14 -1.31 -12.33
CA LEU A 133 -14.96 -1.36 -10.89
C LEU A 133 -14.35 -2.70 -10.47
N LYS A 134 -14.86 -3.83 -10.98
CA LYS A 134 -14.35 -5.16 -10.66
C LYS A 134 -12.88 -5.31 -11.04
N GLU A 135 -12.50 -4.87 -12.24
CA GLU A 135 -11.09 -4.87 -12.70
C GLU A 135 -10.19 -4.01 -11.80
N LEU A 136 -10.67 -2.82 -11.40
CA LEU A 136 -9.96 -1.95 -10.46
C LEU A 136 -9.78 -2.60 -9.09
N GLN A 137 -10.82 -3.27 -8.57
CA GLN A 137 -10.76 -3.99 -7.30
C GLN A 137 -9.79 -5.17 -7.33
N GLU A 138 -9.73 -5.90 -8.45
CA GLU A 138 -8.77 -6.98 -8.66
C GLU A 138 -7.34 -6.44 -8.70
N ARG A 139 -7.10 -5.35 -9.45
CA ARG A 139 -5.80 -4.67 -9.46
C ARG A 139 -5.41 -4.17 -8.07
N TRP A 140 -6.34 -3.55 -7.34
CA TRP A 140 -6.10 -3.09 -5.97
C TRP A 140 -5.61 -4.19 -5.04
N LYS A 141 -6.25 -5.37 -5.11
CA LYS A 141 -5.89 -6.55 -4.31
C LYS A 141 -4.59 -7.20 -4.75
N ALA A 142 -4.27 -7.13 -6.04
CA ALA A 142 -3.02 -7.68 -6.59
C ALA A 142 -1.80 -6.85 -6.19
N ILE A 143 -1.97 -5.55 -5.90
CA ILE A 143 -0.86 -4.69 -5.44
C ILE A 143 -0.52 -5.05 -4.00
N GLY A 144 0.77 -5.29 -3.76
CA GLY A 144 1.32 -5.71 -2.47
C GLY A 144 1.27 -4.65 -1.36
N SER A 145 2.13 -4.84 -0.37
CA SER A 145 2.22 -3.99 0.82
C SER A 145 2.60 -2.55 0.46
N VAL A 146 2.08 -1.61 1.24
CA VAL A 146 2.38 -0.17 1.17
C VAL A 146 2.95 0.31 2.50
N PRO A 147 3.58 1.50 2.56
CA PRO A 147 4.11 2.03 3.81
C PRO A 147 3.00 2.12 4.87
N ALA A 148 3.27 1.63 6.08
CA ALA A 148 2.29 1.54 7.17
C ALA A 148 1.64 2.90 7.51
N GLN A 149 2.41 3.99 7.34
CA GLN A 149 1.94 5.36 7.55
C GLN A 149 0.84 5.78 6.58
N ALA A 150 0.92 5.35 5.32
CA ALA A 150 -0.05 5.68 4.27
C ALA A 150 -1.24 4.71 4.25
N TYR A 151 -1.09 3.48 4.76
CA TYR A 151 -2.10 2.43 4.65
C TYR A 151 -3.49 2.84 5.16
N ARG A 152 -3.56 3.48 6.34
CA ARG A 152 -4.86 3.85 6.95
C ARG A 152 -5.62 4.87 6.12
N GLU A 153 -4.93 5.92 5.68
CA GLU A 153 -5.52 6.97 4.86
C GLU A 153 -5.94 6.40 3.50
N LEU A 154 -5.04 5.64 2.87
CA LEU A 154 -5.28 4.98 1.59
C LEU A 154 -6.52 4.07 1.64
N GLN A 155 -6.69 3.29 2.71
CA GLN A 155 -7.84 2.40 2.89
C GLN A 155 -9.14 3.17 3.17
N ARG A 156 -9.07 4.27 3.92
CA ARG A 156 -10.22 5.15 4.17
C ARG A 156 -10.70 5.76 2.86
N ASP A 157 -9.79 6.34 2.09
CA ASP A 157 -10.11 7.04 0.85
C ASP A 157 -10.64 6.06 -0.21
N TYR A 158 -10.05 4.86 -0.30
CA TYR A 158 -10.58 3.79 -1.14
C TYR A 158 -12.02 3.37 -0.75
N SER A 159 -12.30 3.21 0.55
CA SER A 159 -13.65 2.89 1.03
C SER A 159 -14.65 3.99 0.66
N HIS A 160 -14.26 5.25 0.82
CA HIS A 160 -15.09 6.40 0.44
C HIS A 160 -15.43 6.39 -1.05
N LEU A 161 -14.46 6.07 -1.93
CA LEU A 161 -14.70 5.98 -3.37
C LEU A 161 -15.69 4.86 -3.72
N LEU A 162 -15.65 3.73 -3.01
CA LEU A 162 -16.65 2.67 -3.20
C LEU A 162 -18.04 3.15 -2.78
N ASP A 163 -18.15 3.80 -1.62
CA ASP A 163 -19.43 4.33 -1.14
C ASP A 163 -20.01 5.37 -2.11
N GLU A 164 -19.17 6.27 -2.61
CA GLU A 164 -19.51 7.28 -3.61
C GLU A 164 -19.97 6.64 -4.92
N PHE A 165 -19.27 5.60 -5.40
CA PHE A 165 -19.68 4.83 -6.58
C PHE A 165 -21.09 4.26 -6.40
N PHE A 166 -21.35 3.54 -5.31
CA PHE A 166 -22.66 2.92 -5.09
C PHE A 166 -23.77 3.94 -4.90
N TYR A 167 -23.47 5.06 -4.24
CA TYR A 167 -24.39 6.18 -4.11
C TYR A 167 -24.78 6.76 -5.49
N HIS A 168 -23.80 7.00 -6.37
CA HIS A 168 -24.07 7.46 -7.73
C HIS A 168 -24.92 6.47 -8.53
N ILE A 169 -24.56 5.18 -8.51
CA ILE A 169 -25.33 4.14 -9.22
C ILE A 169 -26.78 4.09 -8.73
N ARG A 170 -27.00 4.24 -7.41
CA ARG A 170 -28.35 4.29 -6.85
C ARG A 170 -29.15 5.47 -7.40
N ILE A 171 -28.57 6.68 -7.39
CA ILE A 171 -29.22 7.88 -7.94
C ILE A 171 -29.53 7.71 -9.42
N TYR A 172 -28.58 7.25 -10.22
CA TYR A 172 -28.78 7.03 -11.66
C TYR A 172 -29.91 6.04 -11.93
N LYS A 173 -29.99 4.96 -11.15
CA LYS A 173 -31.08 3.99 -11.26
C LYS A 173 -32.42 4.61 -10.87
N GLU A 174 -32.49 5.33 -9.76
CA GLU A 174 -33.72 5.98 -9.30
C GLU A 174 -34.24 7.01 -10.32
N LEU A 175 -33.34 7.80 -10.91
CA LEU A 175 -33.68 8.77 -11.95
C LEU A 175 -34.19 8.09 -13.23
N ARG A 176 -33.48 7.06 -13.69
CA ARG A 176 -33.90 6.27 -14.87
C ARG A 176 -35.25 5.60 -14.66
N ASP A 177 -35.48 4.99 -13.50
CA ASP A 177 -36.76 4.35 -13.17
C ASP A 177 -37.90 5.37 -13.13
N HIS A 178 -37.65 6.56 -12.59
CA HIS A 178 -38.62 7.67 -12.60
C HIS A 178 -38.96 8.12 -14.03
N ASP A 179 -37.97 8.31 -14.89
CA ASP A 179 -38.18 8.74 -16.26
C ASP A 179 -38.93 7.68 -17.09
N LEU A 180 -38.60 6.40 -16.89
CA LEU A 180 -39.31 5.29 -17.51
C LEU A 180 -40.79 5.24 -17.07
N ARG A 181 -41.08 5.48 -15.79
CA ARG A 181 -42.46 5.57 -15.29
C ARG A 181 -43.22 6.71 -15.93
N LYS A 182 -42.63 7.91 -16.01
CA LYS A 182 -43.25 9.06 -16.69
C LYS A 182 -43.50 8.78 -18.17
N ASN A 183 -42.51 8.24 -18.89
CA ASN A 183 -42.64 7.91 -20.31
C ASN A 183 -43.73 6.86 -20.55
N THR A 184 -43.81 5.86 -19.69
CA THR A 184 -44.86 4.82 -19.74
C THR A 184 -46.24 5.44 -19.52
N GLY A 185 -46.39 6.31 -18.52
CA GLY A 185 -47.65 7.02 -18.26
C GLY A 185 -48.09 7.90 -19.43
N LEU A 186 -47.17 8.65 -20.04
CA LEU A 186 -47.47 9.47 -21.22
C LEU A 186 -47.90 8.62 -22.42
N LYS A 187 -47.23 7.48 -22.65
CA LYS A 187 -47.62 6.54 -23.70
C LYS A 187 -49.00 5.94 -23.44
N GLN A 188 -49.30 5.56 -22.20
CA GLN A 188 -50.61 5.05 -21.81
C GLN A 188 -51.72 6.09 -22.02
N ALA A 189 -51.48 7.35 -21.64
CA ALA A 189 -52.42 8.44 -21.88
C ALA A 189 -52.68 8.64 -23.38
N LEU A 190 -51.62 8.68 -24.21
CA LEU A 190 -51.76 8.81 -25.66
C LEU A 190 -52.56 7.65 -26.27
N VAL A 191 -52.31 6.41 -25.84
CA VAL A 191 -53.07 5.23 -26.30
C VAL A 191 -54.54 5.36 -25.92
N SER A 192 -54.83 5.81 -24.69
CA SER A 192 -56.20 6.06 -24.23
C SER A 192 -56.91 7.13 -25.08
N ASP A 193 -56.24 8.25 -25.36
CA ASP A 193 -56.80 9.33 -26.18
C ASP A 193 -57.09 8.87 -27.62
N VAL A 194 -56.16 8.12 -28.24
CA VAL A 194 -56.35 7.54 -29.57
C VAL A 194 -57.51 6.54 -29.60
N GLN A 195 -57.64 5.70 -28.57
CA GLN A 195 -58.76 4.75 -28.46
C GLN A 195 -60.10 5.48 -28.30
N ALA A 196 -60.15 6.55 -27.51
CA ALA A 196 -61.36 7.36 -27.33
C ALA A 196 -61.78 8.03 -28.64
N LEU A 197 -60.83 8.60 -29.40
CA LEU A 197 -61.09 9.18 -30.71
C LEU A 197 -61.60 8.14 -31.71
N ALA A 198 -60.99 6.95 -31.76
CA ALA A 198 -61.43 5.86 -32.64
C ALA A 198 -62.88 5.39 -32.33
N LEU A 199 -63.25 5.35 -31.03
CA LEU A 199 -64.62 5.05 -30.61
C LEU A 199 -65.61 6.15 -31.04
N MET A 200 -65.22 7.42 -30.93
CA MET A 200 -66.05 8.55 -31.38
C MET A 200 -66.27 8.52 -32.89
N ASP A 201 -65.22 8.30 -33.68
CA ASP A 201 -65.32 8.18 -35.13
C ASP A 201 -66.21 7.00 -35.55
N ALA A 202 -66.08 5.85 -34.90
CA ALA A 202 -66.92 4.68 -35.16
C ALA A 202 -68.41 4.95 -34.84
N SER A 203 -68.70 5.66 -33.74
CA SER A 203 -70.05 6.06 -33.35
C SER A 203 -70.66 7.07 -34.34
N SER A 204 -69.87 8.06 -34.76
CA SER A 204 -70.29 9.05 -35.77
C SER A 204 -70.60 8.38 -37.11
N ALA A 205 -69.73 7.48 -37.59
CA ALA A 205 -69.96 6.73 -38.81
C ALA A 205 -71.20 5.83 -38.73
N ALA A 206 -71.48 5.23 -37.56
CA ALA A 206 -72.69 4.43 -37.35
C ALA A 206 -73.97 5.29 -37.42
N SER A 207 -73.99 6.45 -36.77
CA SER A 207 -75.14 7.37 -36.84
C SER A 207 -75.41 7.91 -38.25
N VAL A 208 -74.37 8.23 -39.02
CA VAL A 208 -74.53 8.66 -40.42
C VAL A 208 -75.17 7.55 -41.26
N ARG A 209 -74.71 6.31 -41.08
CA ARG A 209 -75.24 5.15 -41.80
C ARG A 209 -76.70 4.83 -41.44
N GLU A 210 -77.10 5.03 -40.18
CA GLU A 210 -78.47 4.80 -39.74
C GLU A 210 -79.45 5.85 -40.31
N MET A 211 -78.98 7.09 -40.50
CA MET A 211 -79.75 8.17 -41.13
C MET A 211 -79.95 7.96 -42.64
N GLU A 212 -79.00 7.31 -43.33
CA GLU A 212 -79.12 6.95 -44.76
C GLU A 212 -80.06 5.76 -45.04
N ILE A 213 -80.42 4.96 -44.02
CA ILE A 213 -81.25 3.75 -44.19
C ILE A 213 -82.76 4.04 -44.11
N HIS A 214 -83.20 5.28 -43.89
CA HIS A 214 -84.62 5.62 -43.94
C HIS A 214 -85.19 5.45 -45.37
N PRO A 215 -86.07 4.45 -45.64
CA PRO A 215 -86.66 4.31 -46.96
C PRO A 215 -87.71 5.40 -47.14
N GLU A 216 -87.65 6.12 -48.27
CA GLU A 216 -88.74 6.98 -48.71
C GLU A 216 -90.05 6.19 -48.72
N VAL A 217 -91.00 6.59 -47.87
CA VAL A 217 -92.36 6.08 -47.89
C VAL A 217 -93.07 6.76 -49.07
N PRO A 218 -93.51 6.05 -50.12
CA PRO A 218 -94.29 6.66 -51.18
C PRO A 218 -95.67 7.02 -50.65
N GLY A 219 -96.12 8.23 -51.00
CA GLY A 219 -97.37 8.84 -50.54
C GLY A 219 -98.65 8.22 -51.08
#